data_AF-A0A7M4DYH7-F1
#
_entry.id   AF-A0A7M4DYH7-F1
#
_cell.length_a   1.000
_cell.length_b   1.000
_cell.length_c   1.000
_cell.angle_alpha   90.00
_cell.angle_beta   90.00
_cell.angle_gamma   90.00
#
_symmetry.space_group_name_H-M   'P 1'
#
loop_
_entity.id
_entity.type
_entity.pdbx_description
1 polymer ?
#
loop_
_entity_poly.entity_id
_entity_poly.type
_entity_poly.pdbx_seq_one_letter_code
_entity_poly.pdbx_strand_id
1 'polypeptide(L)'
;MDYQEWETDKETGGAETQSQLTSAEEPRGQTSCSQKQQEQYCNAYVLVPPNETRRNELQRIAKKELEDLERWKEQHRSGPINLTPQRLGGRISEAEVRQKQQINFMQAKYQQKLKREEYARIKREAEEAEIQKKKAIQREKAEKLEEKRRQEEQQRRELFYEDRSLKTNELLNRLDLGLPKRNSCQIANRGPESTAWGRSHSYRETQKEIENRRLQQMREEQRCKSELLEVKRKQEEEERTKVHQREHRRVNNAFLDRLQNQNQVRGTYQSGYFGSMDHFVGDSWDGSVVGTGGNSVPPWYEPDLSRVHPNSGPVPRLTLS
;
A
#
# COMPACT_ATOMS: atom_id res chain seq x y z
N MET A 1 39.33 1.58 -28.83
CA MET A 1 39.63 1.98 -27.44
C MET A 1 38.89 1.03 -26.51
N ASP A 2 39.46 -0.01 -25.95
CA ASP A 2 40.66 -0.83 -26.20
C ASP A 2 40.30 -2.15 -25.52
N TYR A 3 40.15 -3.22 -26.29
CA TYR A 3 40.93 -4.46 -26.20
C TYR A 3 41.55 -4.77 -24.83
N GLN A 4 41.18 -5.91 -24.24
CA GLN A 4 42.13 -6.97 -23.89
C GLN A 4 41.45 -8.26 -23.44
N GLU A 5 41.25 -9.11 -24.44
CA GLU A 5 41.34 -10.57 -24.39
C GLU A 5 42.82 -10.97 -24.17
N TRP A 6 43.07 -11.99 -23.36
CA TRP A 6 44.28 -12.81 -23.36
C TRP A 6 43.87 -14.15 -22.75
N GLU A 7 43.56 -15.12 -23.59
CA GLU A 7 44.47 -16.11 -24.20
C GLU A 7 45.14 -17.06 -23.20
N THR A 8 44.86 -18.32 -23.50
CA THR A 8 45.41 -19.55 -22.97
C THR A 8 46.85 -19.76 -23.41
N ASP A 9 47.70 -20.26 -22.51
CA ASP A 9 48.88 -21.01 -22.91
C ASP A 9 48.80 -22.45 -22.39
N LYS A 10 48.73 -23.36 -23.36
CA LYS A 10 49.24 -24.73 -23.26
C LYS A 10 50.72 -24.69 -23.68
N GLU A 11 51.54 -25.51 -23.05
CA GLU A 11 52.54 -26.41 -23.65
C GLU A 11 53.25 -27.12 -22.49
N THR A 12 53.08 -28.42 -22.26
CA THR A 12 53.73 -29.58 -22.90
C THR A 12 55.26 -29.55 -22.90
N GLY A 13 55.84 -30.30 -21.97
CA GLY A 13 57.06 -31.08 -22.13
C GLY A 13 56.95 -32.22 -21.10
N GLY A 14 56.94 -33.51 -21.43
CA GLY A 14 57.60 -34.21 -22.52
C GLY A 14 58.85 -34.90 -21.96
N ALA A 15 58.71 -36.14 -21.48
CA ALA A 15 59.70 -37.21 -21.63
C ALA A 15 59.25 -38.50 -20.93
N GLU A 16 59.22 -39.54 -21.74
CA GLU A 16 59.03 -40.95 -21.41
C GLU A 16 60.25 -41.50 -20.65
N THR A 17 60.09 -42.66 -19.98
CA THR A 17 60.98 -43.85 -19.97
C THR A 17 60.53 -44.72 -18.78
N GLN A 18 59.70 -45.75 -19.03
CA GLN A 18 60.10 -47.13 -19.31
C GLN A 18 60.51 -47.91 -18.04
N SER A 19 59.65 -48.89 -17.72
CA SER A 19 59.95 -50.22 -17.18
C SER A 19 60.82 -50.36 -15.93
N GLN A 20 60.25 -50.95 -14.88
CA GLN A 20 60.77 -52.22 -14.38
C GLN A 20 59.78 -52.92 -13.42
N LEU A 21 59.30 -54.08 -13.88
CA LEU A 21 58.97 -55.21 -13.04
C LEU A 21 60.24 -55.71 -12.36
N THR A 22 60.26 -55.71 -11.03
CA THR A 22 61.09 -56.58 -10.18
C THR A 22 60.23 -56.86 -8.94
N SER A 23 59.50 -57.97 -8.88
CA SER A 23 59.99 -59.25 -8.37
C SER A 23 60.90 -59.05 -7.15
N ALA A 24 60.28 -59.06 -5.97
CA ALA A 24 60.95 -59.31 -4.69
C ALA A 24 59.97 -60.19 -3.90
N GLU A 25 60.11 -61.49 -4.12
CA GLU A 25 60.61 -62.41 -3.10
C GLU A 25 59.57 -62.70 -2.02
N GLU A 26 58.72 -63.68 -2.36
CA GLU A 26 58.21 -64.62 -1.38
C GLU A 26 59.39 -65.18 -0.56
N PRO A 27 59.40 -65.02 0.77
CA PRO A 27 60.23 -65.86 1.60
C PRO A 27 59.59 -67.25 1.61
N ARG A 28 60.23 -68.14 0.83
CA ARG A 28 60.08 -69.59 0.90
C ARG A 28 60.36 -70.06 2.34
N GLY A 29 59.32 -70.07 3.16
CA GLY A 29 59.28 -70.76 4.44
C GLY A 29 58.81 -72.20 4.23
N GLN A 30 59.74 -73.09 3.92
CA GLN A 30 59.54 -74.52 4.15
C GLN A 30 59.35 -74.75 5.65
N THR A 31 58.11 -75.03 6.07
CA THR A 31 57.86 -75.88 7.23
C THR A 31 56.82 -76.92 6.85
N SER A 32 57.38 -78.08 6.49
CA SER A 32 56.93 -79.44 6.75
C SER A 32 55.63 -79.68 7.53
N CYS A 33 55.06 -80.84 7.20
CA CYS A 33 53.96 -81.55 7.85
C CYS A 33 52.56 -81.10 7.43
N SER A 34 52.12 -81.67 6.30
CA SER A 34 50.80 -82.30 6.21
C SER A 34 50.59 -83.17 7.45
N GLN A 35 50.09 -82.61 8.54
CA GLN A 35 49.45 -83.42 9.56
C GLN A 35 48.18 -83.93 8.89
N LYS A 36 48.23 -85.19 8.42
CA LYS A 36 47.03 -85.97 8.14
C LYS A 36 46.21 -85.94 9.43
N GLN A 37 45.27 -85.01 9.53
CA GLN A 37 44.28 -85.06 10.60
C GLN A 37 43.53 -86.37 10.36
N GLN A 38 43.61 -87.28 11.33
CA GLN A 38 42.82 -88.49 11.27
C GLN A 38 41.35 -88.08 11.34
N GLU A 39 40.73 -88.01 10.16
CA GLU A 39 39.29 -87.86 10.01
C GLU A 39 38.62 -89.06 10.67
N GLN A 40 37.96 -88.84 11.81
CA GLN A 40 37.17 -89.90 12.42
C GLN A 40 35.85 -90.02 11.65
N TYR A 41 35.72 -91.11 10.91
CA TYR A 41 34.56 -91.39 10.07
C TYR A 41 33.46 -92.05 10.91
N CYS A 42 32.37 -91.33 11.20
CA CYS A 42 31.20 -91.84 11.89
C CYS A 42 30.06 -92.05 10.88
N ASN A 43 30.17 -93.11 10.07
CA ASN A 43 29.22 -93.57 9.05
C ASN A 43 28.62 -92.48 8.12
N ALA A 44 27.71 -91.65 8.63
CA ALA A 44 27.01 -90.60 7.88
C ALA A 44 27.71 -89.23 7.90
N TYR A 45 28.74 -89.01 8.74
CA TYR A 45 29.49 -87.75 8.79
C TYR A 45 30.95 -87.94 9.21
N VAL A 46 31.77 -86.94 8.90
CA VAL A 46 33.20 -86.89 9.24
C VAL A 46 33.42 -85.92 10.38
N LEU A 47 34.05 -86.39 11.46
CA LEU A 47 34.52 -85.55 12.57
C LEU A 47 35.94 -85.07 12.27
N VAL A 48 36.06 -83.78 11.95
CA VAL A 48 37.36 -83.11 11.82
C VAL A 48 37.72 -82.49 13.18
N PRO A 49 38.76 -83.00 13.86
CA PRO A 49 39.14 -82.48 15.17
C PRO A 49 39.72 -81.06 15.06
N PRO A 50 39.42 -80.16 16.02
CA PRO A 50 39.96 -78.80 16.01
C PRO A 50 41.48 -78.79 15.95
N ASN A 51 42.04 -78.08 14.97
CA ASN A 51 43.49 -77.91 14.88
C ASN A 51 43.96 -76.97 16.01
N GLU A 52 44.54 -77.55 17.06
CA GLU A 52 44.99 -76.82 18.24
C GLU A 52 46.06 -75.76 17.91
N THR A 53 46.97 -76.07 16.98
CA THR A 53 48.02 -75.11 16.57
C THR A 53 47.44 -73.89 15.87
N ARG A 54 46.50 -74.09 14.92
CA ARG A 54 45.78 -73.00 14.25
C ARG A 54 44.91 -72.22 15.23
N ARG A 55 44.28 -72.89 16.19
CA ARG A 55 43.46 -72.26 17.22
C ARG A 55 44.29 -71.38 18.15
N ASN A 56 45.44 -71.86 18.60
CA ASN A 56 46.34 -71.12 19.47
C ASN A 56 46.94 -69.90 18.74
N GLU A 57 47.28 -70.04 17.46
CA GLU A 57 47.75 -68.93 16.63
C GLU A 57 46.66 -67.87 16.43
N LEU A 58 45.41 -68.27 16.15
CA LEU A 58 44.28 -67.34 16.08
C LEU A 58 44.04 -66.62 17.40
N GLN A 59 44.17 -67.31 18.54
CA GLN A 59 44.05 -66.68 19.85
C GLN A 59 45.17 -65.67 20.13
N ARG A 60 46.40 -65.98 19.69
CA ARG A 60 47.55 -65.08 19.81
C ARG A 60 47.36 -63.82 18.97
N ILE A 61 46.89 -63.97 17.72
CA ILE A 61 46.57 -62.86 16.83
C ILE A 61 45.44 -62.02 17.43
N ALA A 62 44.34 -62.65 17.86
CA ALA A 62 43.21 -61.94 18.45
C ALA A 62 43.61 -61.11 19.69
N LYS A 63 44.46 -61.66 20.56
CA LYS A 63 44.99 -60.92 21.72
C LYS A 63 45.84 -59.73 21.30
N LYS A 64 46.74 -59.95 20.33
CA LYS A 64 47.61 -58.88 19.81
C LYS A 64 46.81 -57.76 19.14
N GLU A 65 45.82 -58.09 18.34
CA GLU A 65 44.94 -57.11 17.68
C GLU A 65 44.11 -56.30 18.69
N LEU A 66 43.67 -56.93 19.77
CA LEU A 66 42.97 -56.24 20.85
C LEU A 66 43.86 -55.20 21.54
N GLU A 67 45.11 -55.57 21.85
CA GLU A 67 46.11 -54.67 22.42
C GLU A 67 46.48 -53.53 21.45
N ASP A 68 46.63 -53.83 20.15
CA ASP A 68 46.92 -52.83 19.12
C ASP A 68 45.77 -51.81 18.99
N LEU A 69 44.52 -52.28 19.09
CA LEU A 69 43.33 -51.42 19.06
C LEU A 69 43.23 -50.54 20.31
N GLU A 70 43.57 -51.06 21.48
CA GLU A 70 43.63 -50.29 22.72
C GLU A 70 44.69 -49.20 22.66
N ARG A 71 45.91 -49.53 22.20
CA ARG A 71 46.97 -48.54 21.95
C ARG A 71 46.56 -47.49 20.93
N TRP A 72 45.89 -47.88 19.85
CA TRP A 72 45.41 -46.93 18.85
C TRP A 72 44.38 -45.97 19.45
N LYS A 73 43.43 -46.49 20.24
CA LYS A 73 42.44 -45.66 20.94
C LYS A 73 43.08 -44.68 21.90
N GLU A 74 44.11 -45.10 22.65
CA GLU A 74 44.85 -44.23 23.56
C GLU A 74 45.64 -43.15 22.83
N GLN A 75 46.33 -43.52 21.74
CA GLN A 75 47.08 -42.57 20.91
C GLN A 75 46.17 -41.53 20.22
N HIS A 76 44.95 -41.93 19.87
CA HIS A 76 43.98 -41.06 19.18
C HIS A 76 42.92 -40.51 20.13
N ARG A 77 43.08 -40.70 21.44
CA ARG A 77 42.19 -40.12 22.43
C ARG A 77 42.44 -38.62 22.47
N SER A 78 41.47 -37.84 22.00
CA SER A 78 41.49 -36.40 22.21
C SER A 78 41.57 -36.11 23.72
N GLY A 79 42.59 -35.36 24.12
CA GLY A 79 42.80 -34.99 25.53
C GLY A 79 41.64 -34.16 26.09
N PRO A 80 41.50 -34.08 27.42
CA PRO A 80 40.49 -33.23 28.05
C PRO A 80 40.65 -31.79 27.58
N ILE A 81 39.59 -31.23 26.98
CA ILE A 81 39.59 -29.86 26.50
C ILE A 81 39.46 -28.94 27.73
N ASN A 82 40.60 -28.45 28.23
CA ASN A 82 40.68 -27.47 29.31
C ASN A 82 40.70 -26.04 28.75
N LEU A 83 39.79 -25.73 27.82
CA LEU A 83 39.61 -24.36 27.34
C LEU A 83 38.55 -23.69 28.20
N THR A 84 38.88 -22.55 28.80
CA THR A 84 37.86 -21.69 29.41
C THR A 84 36.90 -21.27 28.31
N PRO A 85 35.57 -21.45 28.47
CA PRO A 85 34.62 -21.09 27.44
C PRO A 85 34.78 -19.61 27.05
N GLN A 86 35.23 -19.37 25.83
CA GLN A 86 35.39 -18.04 25.29
C GLN A 86 33.99 -17.52 24.91
N ARG A 87 33.60 -16.38 25.48
CA ARG A 87 32.31 -15.74 25.17
C ARG A 87 32.34 -15.20 23.73
N LEU A 88 32.01 -16.07 22.78
CA LEU A 88 31.86 -15.77 21.36
C LEU A 88 30.51 -15.09 21.11
N GLY A 89 30.34 -13.84 21.56
CA GLY A 89 29.11 -13.10 21.29
C GLY A 89 29.03 -11.71 21.91
N GLY A 90 28.54 -10.75 21.11
CA GLY A 90 27.98 -9.43 21.44
C GLY A 90 28.60 -8.68 22.62
N ARG A 91 29.33 -7.59 22.35
CA ARG A 91 29.84 -6.65 23.39
C ARG A 91 28.73 -5.90 24.15
N ILE A 92 27.49 -6.01 23.69
CA ILE A 92 26.34 -5.24 24.15
C ILE A 92 25.49 -6.15 25.03
N SER A 93 25.15 -5.68 26.22
CA SER A 93 24.24 -6.41 27.09
C SER A 93 22.83 -6.44 26.49
N GLU A 94 22.06 -7.48 26.76
CA GLU A 94 20.67 -7.59 26.31
C GLU A 94 19.84 -6.37 26.78
N ALA A 95 20.09 -5.89 27.99
CA ALA A 95 19.40 -4.72 28.55
C ALA A 95 19.67 -3.45 27.74
N GLU A 96 20.91 -3.24 27.29
CA GLU A 96 21.29 -2.09 26.45
C GLU A 96 20.62 -2.18 25.07
N VAL A 97 20.54 -3.38 24.49
CA VAL A 97 19.83 -3.59 23.21
C VAL A 97 18.34 -3.26 23.37
N ARG A 98 17.69 -3.74 24.44
CA ARG A 98 16.28 -3.43 24.73
C ARG A 98 16.06 -1.93 24.94
N GLN A 99 16.92 -1.28 25.71
CA GLN A 99 16.85 0.17 25.93
C GLN A 99 16.99 0.94 24.61
N LYS A 100 17.96 0.57 23.77
CA LYS A 100 18.17 1.20 22.46
C LYS A 100 16.97 1.00 21.53
N GLN A 101 16.38 -0.19 21.52
CA GLN A 101 15.15 -0.46 20.77
C GLN A 101 14.01 0.44 21.24
N GLN A 102 13.83 0.61 22.55
CA GLN A 102 12.79 1.47 23.11
C GLN A 102 13.01 2.94 22.76
N ILE A 103 14.24 3.45 22.88
CA ILE A 103 14.60 4.83 22.49
C ILE A 103 14.34 5.06 21.00
N ASN A 104 14.80 4.13 20.14
CA ASN A 104 14.62 4.23 18.70
C ASN A 104 13.14 4.23 18.31
N PHE A 105 12.33 3.38 18.95
CA PHE A 105 10.89 3.33 18.74
C PHE A 105 10.22 4.68 19.07
N MET A 106 10.59 5.29 20.20
CA MET A 106 10.06 6.59 20.62
C MET A 106 10.48 7.72 19.67
N GLN A 107 11.74 7.74 19.23
CA GLN A 107 12.23 8.72 18.26
C GLN A 107 11.54 8.59 16.90
N ALA A 108 11.38 7.35 16.40
CA ALA A 108 10.68 7.09 15.15
C ALA A 108 9.22 7.55 15.21
N LYS A 109 8.53 7.29 16.33
CA LYS A 109 7.16 7.75 16.57
C LYS A 109 7.07 9.29 16.51
N TYR A 110 8.03 9.99 17.13
CA TYR A 110 8.07 11.44 17.13
C TYR A 110 8.34 12.01 15.72
N GLN A 111 9.31 11.47 15.00
CA GLN A 111 9.61 11.88 13.63
C GLN A 111 8.42 11.64 12.69
N GLN A 112 7.70 10.53 12.86
CA GLN A 112 6.50 10.25 12.09
C GLN A 112 5.40 11.28 12.36
N LYS A 113 5.22 11.70 13.62
CA LYS A 113 4.27 12.75 13.99
C LYS A 113 4.62 14.08 13.31
N LEU A 114 5.88 14.50 13.37
CA LEU A 114 6.34 15.73 12.72
C LEU A 114 6.09 15.70 11.20
N LYS A 115 6.42 14.59 10.52
CA LYS A 115 6.16 14.46 9.07
C LYS A 115 4.67 14.57 8.73
N ARG A 116 3.78 14.01 9.57
CA ARG A 116 2.33 14.12 9.38
C ARG A 116 1.85 15.56 9.57
N GLU A 117 2.34 16.24 10.59
CA GLU A 117 1.99 17.64 10.88
C GLU A 117 2.48 18.59 9.80
N GLU A 118 3.71 18.44 9.33
CA GLU A 118 4.28 19.21 8.22
C GLU A 118 3.47 19.00 6.93
N TYR A 119 3.16 17.75 6.59
CA TYR A 119 2.32 17.44 5.43
C TYR A 119 0.93 18.09 5.56
N ALA A 120 0.31 18.01 6.74
CA ALA A 120 -0.98 18.63 7.00
C ALA A 120 -0.92 20.16 6.97
N ARG A 121 0.21 20.78 7.35
CA ARG A 121 0.42 22.22 7.26
C ARG A 121 0.54 22.65 5.80
N ILE A 122 1.41 22.02 5.03
CA ILE A 122 1.60 22.31 3.60
C ILE A 122 0.29 22.14 2.83
N LYS A 123 -0.48 21.09 3.12
CA LYS A 123 -1.78 20.86 2.49
C LYS A 123 -2.77 22.01 2.78
N ARG A 124 -2.86 22.44 4.04
CA ARG A 124 -3.72 23.57 4.43
C ARG A 124 -3.30 24.88 3.78
N GLU A 125 -2.00 25.19 3.78
CA GLU A 125 -1.46 26.40 3.14
C GLU A 125 -1.77 26.43 1.63
N ALA A 126 -1.65 25.29 0.95
CA ALA A 126 -1.99 25.17 -0.47
C ALA A 126 -3.50 25.38 -0.72
N GLU A 127 -4.36 24.76 0.09
CA GLU A 127 -5.82 24.94 0.01
C GLU A 127 -6.23 26.39 0.29
N GLU A 128 -5.64 27.02 1.31
CA GLU A 128 -5.88 28.43 1.64
C GLU A 128 -5.43 29.37 0.52
N ALA A 129 -4.26 29.13 -0.08
CA ALA A 129 -3.78 29.92 -1.22
C ALA A 129 -4.74 29.80 -2.43
N GLU A 130 -5.30 28.63 -2.69
CA GLU A 130 -6.30 28.44 -3.75
C GLU A 130 -7.60 29.19 -3.45
N ILE A 131 -8.08 29.13 -2.21
CA ILE A 131 -9.27 29.89 -1.77
C ILE A 131 -9.02 31.39 -1.91
N GLN A 132 -7.84 31.88 -1.52
CA GLN A 132 -7.48 33.29 -1.67
C GLN A 132 -7.45 33.71 -3.15
N LYS A 133 -6.90 32.89 -4.04
CA LYS A 133 -6.95 33.13 -5.49
C LYS A 133 -8.39 33.22 -6.00
N LYS A 134 -9.26 32.27 -5.61
CA LYS A 134 -10.68 32.28 -5.99
C LYS A 134 -11.39 33.53 -5.46
N LYS A 135 -11.11 33.94 -4.22
CA LYS A 135 -11.64 35.18 -3.62
C LYS A 135 -11.16 36.42 -4.36
N ALA A 136 -9.88 36.51 -4.71
CA ALA A 136 -9.33 37.65 -5.46
C ALA A 136 -10.00 37.79 -6.84
N ILE A 137 -10.16 36.68 -7.57
CA ILE A 137 -10.88 36.66 -8.85
C ILE A 137 -12.33 37.13 -8.69
N GLN A 138 -13.01 36.71 -7.62
CA GLN A 138 -14.39 37.16 -7.37
C GLN A 138 -14.45 38.65 -7.04
N ARG A 139 -13.50 39.18 -6.26
CA ARG A 139 -13.41 40.61 -5.96
C ARG A 139 -13.16 41.43 -7.21
N GLU A 140 -12.21 41.03 -8.06
CA GLU A 140 -11.93 41.72 -9.33
C GLU A 140 -13.17 41.73 -10.24
N LYS A 141 -13.89 40.60 -10.31
CA LYS A 141 -15.15 40.52 -11.06
C LYS A 141 -16.22 41.47 -10.51
N ALA A 142 -16.33 41.57 -9.18
CA ALA A 142 -17.28 42.47 -8.53
C ALA A 142 -16.91 43.94 -8.77
N GLU A 143 -15.63 44.29 -8.63
CA GLU A 143 -15.11 45.64 -8.90
C GLU A 143 -15.36 46.03 -10.36
N LYS A 144 -15.03 45.16 -11.31
CA LYS A 144 -15.27 45.40 -12.75
C LYS A 144 -16.76 45.58 -13.07
N LEU A 145 -17.63 44.88 -12.37
CA LEU A 145 -19.08 45.04 -12.52
C LEU A 145 -19.56 46.36 -11.93
N GLU A 146 -19.04 46.75 -10.76
CA GLU A 146 -19.35 48.02 -10.12
C GLU A 146 -18.88 49.21 -10.96
N GLU A 147 -17.68 49.13 -11.53
CA GLU A 147 -17.12 50.14 -12.42
C GLU A 147 -18.02 50.38 -13.64
N LYS A 148 -18.51 49.31 -14.28
CA LYS A 148 -19.49 49.40 -15.36
C LYS A 148 -20.79 50.06 -14.91
N ARG A 149 -21.31 49.66 -13.76
CA ARG A 149 -22.54 50.27 -13.20
C ARG A 149 -22.34 51.75 -12.92
N ARG A 150 -21.16 52.16 -12.41
CA ARG A 150 -20.81 53.58 -12.21
C ARG A 150 -20.76 54.34 -13.52
N GLN A 151 -20.17 53.77 -14.57
CA GLN A 151 -20.14 54.38 -15.91
C GLN A 151 -21.56 54.56 -16.49
N GLU A 152 -22.41 53.55 -16.40
CA GLU A 152 -23.81 53.64 -16.86
C GLU A 152 -24.59 54.69 -16.06
N GLU A 153 -24.38 54.76 -14.74
CA GLU A 153 -25.01 55.77 -13.90
C GLU A 153 -24.50 57.18 -14.22
N GLN A 154 -23.20 57.34 -14.53
CA GLN A 154 -22.62 58.60 -14.99
C GLN A 154 -23.26 59.04 -16.31
N GLN A 155 -23.34 58.17 -17.31
CA GLN A 155 -24.01 58.48 -18.58
C GLN A 155 -25.47 58.86 -18.36
N ARG A 156 -26.19 58.15 -17.49
CA ARG A 156 -27.57 58.49 -17.13
C ARG A 156 -27.66 59.88 -16.47
N ARG A 157 -26.72 60.23 -15.60
CA ARG A 157 -26.65 61.54 -14.95
C ARG A 157 -26.32 62.65 -15.96
N GLU A 158 -25.42 62.40 -16.88
CA GLU A 158 -25.04 63.33 -17.96
C GLU A 158 -26.24 63.61 -18.87
N LEU A 159 -26.92 62.58 -19.37
CA LEU A 159 -28.13 62.74 -20.19
C LEU A 159 -29.24 63.50 -19.45
N PHE A 160 -29.41 63.23 -18.14
CA PHE A 160 -30.38 63.96 -17.33
C PHE A 160 -29.98 65.43 -17.12
N TYR A 161 -28.67 65.70 -16.97
CA TYR A 161 -28.15 67.04 -16.86
C TYR A 161 -28.34 67.83 -18.17
N GLU A 162 -28.08 67.21 -19.31
CA GLU A 162 -28.30 67.78 -20.65
C GLU A 162 -29.78 68.10 -20.89
N ASP A 163 -30.69 67.14 -20.66
CA ASP A 163 -32.14 67.37 -20.80
C ASP A 163 -32.64 68.49 -19.88
N ARG A 164 -32.16 68.52 -18.62
CA ARG A 164 -32.47 69.61 -17.70
C ARG A 164 -31.96 70.95 -18.22
N SER A 165 -30.72 70.99 -18.71
CA SER A 165 -30.10 72.20 -19.27
C SER A 165 -30.86 72.71 -20.48
N LEU A 166 -31.21 71.82 -21.42
CA LEU A 166 -32.02 72.15 -22.60
C LEU A 166 -33.38 72.72 -22.21
N LYS A 167 -34.09 72.09 -21.27
CA LYS A 167 -35.38 72.59 -20.76
C LYS A 167 -35.26 73.95 -20.09
N THR A 168 -34.20 74.18 -19.31
CA THR A 168 -33.97 75.50 -18.69
C THR A 168 -33.69 76.57 -19.74
N ASN A 169 -32.87 76.25 -20.75
CA ASN A 169 -32.55 77.17 -21.83
C ASN A 169 -33.77 77.46 -22.72
N GLU A 170 -34.59 76.45 -23.02
CA GLU A 170 -35.87 76.63 -23.74
C GLU A 170 -36.79 77.59 -22.98
N LEU A 171 -36.90 77.44 -21.66
CA LEU A 171 -37.72 78.32 -20.83
C LEU A 171 -37.20 79.76 -20.85
N LEU A 172 -35.88 79.96 -20.72
CA LEU A 172 -35.25 81.28 -20.80
C LEU A 172 -35.48 81.93 -22.18
N ASN A 173 -35.23 81.19 -23.27
CA ASN A 173 -35.50 81.66 -24.63
C ASN A 173 -36.98 82.04 -24.84
N ARG A 174 -37.92 81.31 -24.22
CA ARG A 174 -39.35 81.64 -24.28
C ARG A 174 -39.70 82.93 -23.52
N LEU A 175 -38.95 83.25 -22.47
CA LEU A 175 -39.11 84.53 -21.76
C LEU A 175 -38.52 85.69 -22.57
N ASP A 176 -37.37 85.48 -23.20
CA ASP A 176 -36.68 86.50 -24.01
C ASP A 176 -37.43 86.85 -25.30
N LEU A 177 -38.17 85.90 -25.89
CA LEU A 177 -38.99 86.12 -27.10
C LEU A 177 -40.35 86.80 -26.85
N GLY A 178 -40.69 87.10 -25.59
CA GLY A 178 -41.97 87.67 -25.20
C GLY A 178 -43.11 86.63 -25.20
N LEU A 179 -43.88 86.59 -24.10
CA LEU A 179 -45.00 85.66 -23.91
C LEU A 179 -45.96 85.65 -25.12
N PRO A 180 -46.20 84.50 -25.78
CA PRO A 180 -47.26 84.38 -26.76
C PRO A 180 -48.60 84.66 -26.07
N LYS A 181 -49.42 85.53 -26.68
CA LYS A 181 -50.75 85.88 -26.18
C LYS A 181 -51.57 84.60 -26.00
N ARG A 182 -51.94 84.29 -24.74
CA ARG A 182 -52.67 83.08 -24.31
C ARG A 182 -54.05 83.00 -24.99
N ASN A 183 -54.10 82.50 -26.22
CA ASN A 183 -55.35 82.29 -26.92
C ASN A 183 -55.44 80.82 -27.34
N SER A 184 -56.38 80.10 -26.71
CA SER A 184 -57.01 78.86 -27.18
C SER A 184 -56.10 77.64 -27.42
N CYS A 185 -56.03 76.77 -26.42
CA CYS A 185 -55.60 75.38 -26.60
C CYS A 185 -56.71 74.64 -27.39
N GLN A 186 -56.60 74.55 -28.71
CA GLN A 186 -57.43 73.62 -29.47
C GLN A 186 -56.87 72.20 -29.29
N ILE A 187 -57.55 71.40 -28.47
CA ILE A 187 -57.37 69.95 -28.40
C ILE A 187 -58.00 69.39 -29.67
N ALA A 188 -57.22 69.34 -30.76
CA ALA A 188 -57.60 68.59 -31.93
C ALA A 188 -57.49 67.08 -31.61
N ASN A 189 -58.55 66.35 -31.94
CA ASN A 189 -58.73 64.92 -31.69
C ASN A 189 -57.48 64.10 -32.06
N ARG A 190 -56.93 63.36 -31.08
CA ARG A 190 -55.91 62.33 -31.34
C ARG A 190 -56.51 61.27 -32.26
N GLY A 191 -55.97 61.15 -33.47
CA GLY A 191 -56.22 60.03 -34.39
C GLY A 191 -55.68 58.70 -33.82
N PRO A 192 -55.89 57.56 -34.50
CA PRO A 192 -55.53 56.23 -34.01
C PRO A 192 -54.00 56.01 -33.99
N GLU A 193 -53.29 56.68 -33.07
CA GLU A 193 -51.86 56.51 -32.79
C GLU A 193 -51.54 55.15 -32.14
N SER A 194 -52.58 54.38 -31.76
CA SER A 194 -52.48 53.06 -31.13
C SER A 194 -51.66 52.06 -31.96
N THR A 195 -51.67 52.17 -33.29
CA THR A 195 -50.91 51.26 -34.17
C THR A 195 -49.40 51.54 -34.17
N ALA A 196 -48.95 52.77 -33.92
CA ALA A 196 -47.52 53.10 -33.85
C ALA A 196 -46.90 52.62 -32.53
N TRP A 197 -47.61 52.82 -31.41
CA TRP A 197 -47.24 52.29 -30.11
C TRP A 197 -47.24 50.76 -30.07
N GLY A 198 -48.24 50.11 -30.67
CA GLY A 198 -48.29 48.65 -30.79
C GLY A 198 -47.10 48.06 -31.57
N ARG A 199 -46.70 48.70 -32.68
CA ARG A 199 -45.51 48.30 -33.45
C ARG A 199 -44.20 48.52 -32.68
N SER A 200 -44.09 49.61 -31.93
CA SER A 200 -42.91 49.83 -31.07
C SER A 200 -42.86 48.85 -29.91
N HIS A 201 -44.02 48.42 -29.38
CA HIS A 201 -44.09 47.45 -28.29
C HIS A 201 -43.67 46.05 -28.77
N SER A 202 -44.23 45.58 -29.89
CA SER A 202 -43.86 44.27 -30.46
C SER A 202 -42.39 44.21 -30.88
N TYR A 203 -41.83 45.31 -31.40
CA TYR A 203 -40.40 45.41 -31.65
C TYR A 203 -39.57 45.28 -30.37
N ARG A 204 -39.97 45.96 -29.28
CA ARG A 204 -39.29 45.82 -27.98
C ARG A 204 -39.42 44.41 -27.41
N GLU A 205 -40.55 43.74 -27.59
CA GLU A 205 -40.76 42.37 -27.13
C GLU A 205 -39.91 41.36 -27.91
N THR A 206 -39.87 41.46 -29.23
CA THR A 206 -39.02 40.60 -30.07
C THR A 206 -37.54 40.78 -29.74
N GLN A 207 -37.08 42.01 -29.47
CA GLN A 207 -35.70 42.25 -29.02
C GLN A 207 -35.40 41.58 -27.67
N LYS A 208 -36.32 41.68 -26.70
CA LYS A 208 -36.20 40.98 -25.40
C LYS A 208 -36.16 39.47 -25.57
N GLU A 209 -36.96 38.91 -26.47
CA GLU A 209 -36.99 37.47 -26.74
C GLU A 209 -35.67 36.98 -27.36
N ILE A 210 -35.12 37.73 -28.31
CA ILE A 210 -33.80 37.46 -28.91
C ILE A 210 -32.71 37.50 -27.83
N GLU A 211 -32.72 38.52 -26.98
CA GLU A 211 -31.75 38.65 -25.87
C GLU A 211 -31.90 37.52 -24.85
N ASN A 212 -33.12 37.18 -24.46
CA ASN A 212 -33.40 36.06 -23.57
C ASN A 212 -32.93 34.73 -24.15
N ARG A 213 -33.15 34.49 -25.45
CA ARG A 213 -32.68 33.29 -26.13
C ARG A 213 -31.15 33.21 -26.12
N ARG A 214 -30.47 34.33 -26.31
CA ARG A 214 -29.01 34.41 -26.21
C ARG A 214 -28.51 34.13 -24.78
N LEU A 215 -29.19 34.67 -23.77
CA LEU A 215 -28.88 34.40 -22.36
C LEU A 215 -29.15 32.94 -21.97
N GLN A 216 -30.16 32.32 -22.57
CA GLN A 216 -30.47 30.90 -22.40
C GLN A 216 -29.33 30.03 -22.97
N GLN A 217 -28.91 30.31 -24.21
CA GLN A 217 -27.79 29.61 -24.86
C GLN A 217 -26.50 29.70 -24.03
N MET A 218 -26.13 30.90 -23.57
CA MET A 218 -24.95 31.08 -22.71
C MET A 218 -25.03 30.28 -21.40
N ARG A 219 -26.23 30.16 -20.81
CA ARG A 219 -26.45 29.34 -19.60
C ARG A 219 -26.30 27.85 -19.90
N GLU A 220 -26.84 27.38 -21.01
CA GLU A 220 -26.74 25.99 -21.46
C GLU A 220 -25.29 25.62 -21.79
N GLU A 221 -24.54 26.49 -22.48
CA GLU A 221 -23.11 26.30 -22.74
C GLU A 221 -22.30 26.18 -21.45
N GLN A 222 -22.60 27.01 -20.44
CA GLN A 222 -21.96 26.89 -19.13
C GLN A 222 -22.30 25.56 -18.45
N ARG A 223 -23.56 25.10 -18.54
CA ARG A 223 -23.99 23.80 -18.01
C ARG A 223 -23.26 22.65 -18.71
N CYS A 224 -23.27 22.60 -20.04
CA CYS A 224 -22.55 21.59 -20.80
C CYS A 224 -21.05 21.58 -20.48
N LYS A 225 -20.43 22.76 -20.30
CA LYS A 225 -19.03 22.86 -19.90
C LYS A 225 -18.78 22.31 -18.50
N SER A 226 -19.68 22.58 -17.55
CA SER A 226 -19.57 22.00 -16.19
C SER A 226 -19.76 20.49 -16.18
N GLU A 227 -20.74 19.97 -16.93
CA GLU A 227 -20.99 18.54 -17.07
C GLU A 227 -19.78 17.82 -17.67
N LEU A 228 -19.16 18.40 -18.71
CA LEU A 228 -17.95 17.84 -19.32
C LEU A 228 -16.79 17.73 -18.32
N LEU A 229 -16.58 18.76 -17.49
CA LEU A 229 -15.56 18.73 -16.45
C LEU A 229 -15.87 17.69 -15.37
N GLU A 230 -17.14 17.54 -15.00
CA GLU A 230 -17.59 16.54 -14.03
C GLU A 230 -17.41 15.11 -14.56
N VAL A 231 -17.72 14.88 -15.84
CA VAL A 231 -17.45 13.60 -16.52
C VAL A 231 -15.97 13.27 -16.52
N LYS A 232 -15.10 14.24 -16.85
CA LYS A 232 -13.64 14.04 -16.80
C LYS A 232 -13.16 13.70 -15.39
N ARG A 233 -13.63 14.44 -14.37
CA ARG A 233 -13.30 14.17 -12.96
C ARG A 233 -13.72 12.75 -12.57
N LYS A 234 -14.92 12.33 -12.97
CA LYS A 234 -15.45 10.99 -12.66
C LYS A 234 -14.64 9.88 -13.35
N GLN A 235 -14.22 10.08 -14.60
CA GLN A 235 -13.35 9.15 -15.31
C GLN A 235 -12.00 8.98 -14.60
N GLU A 236 -11.36 10.09 -14.20
CA GLU A 236 -10.09 10.04 -13.48
C GLU A 236 -10.23 9.32 -12.13
N GLU A 237 -11.30 9.56 -11.39
CA GLU A 237 -11.58 8.86 -10.13
C GLU A 237 -11.82 7.35 -10.34
N GLU A 238 -12.54 6.99 -11.40
CA GLU A 238 -12.74 5.59 -11.78
C GLU A 238 -11.42 4.91 -12.19
N GLU A 239 -10.54 5.60 -12.91
CA GLU A 239 -9.21 5.10 -13.23
C GLU A 239 -8.36 4.91 -11.98
N ARG A 240 -8.38 5.87 -11.03
CA ARG A 240 -7.65 5.75 -9.76
C ARG A 240 -8.13 4.55 -8.94
N THR A 241 -9.44 4.34 -8.85
CA THR A 241 -10.00 3.18 -8.13
C THR A 241 -9.66 1.87 -8.84
N LYS A 242 -9.73 1.81 -10.17
CA LYS A 242 -9.29 0.63 -10.97
C LYS A 242 -7.81 0.32 -10.79
N VAL A 243 -6.94 1.33 -10.75
CA VAL A 243 -5.51 1.16 -10.49
C VAL A 243 -5.28 0.63 -9.08
N HIS A 244 -5.95 1.21 -8.08
CA HIS A 244 -5.86 0.75 -6.70
C HIS A 244 -6.33 -0.71 -6.55
N GLN A 245 -7.44 -1.08 -7.20
CA GLN A 245 -7.93 -2.46 -7.21
C GLN A 245 -6.96 -3.41 -7.91
N ARG A 246 -6.35 -3.01 -9.04
CA ARG A 246 -5.33 -3.81 -9.73
C ARG A 246 -4.10 -4.01 -8.85
N GLU A 247 -3.67 -2.99 -8.14
CA GLU A 247 -2.55 -3.06 -7.19
C GLU A 247 -2.85 -4.05 -6.05
N HIS A 248 -4.05 -3.97 -5.46
CA HIS A 248 -4.49 -4.95 -4.44
C HIS A 248 -4.45 -6.38 -4.96
N ARG A 249 -4.94 -6.62 -6.18
CA ARG A 249 -4.88 -7.96 -6.80
C ARG A 249 -3.44 -8.41 -7.04
N ARG A 250 -2.56 -7.51 -7.52
CA ARG A 250 -1.15 -7.82 -7.75
C ARG A 250 -0.43 -8.21 -6.47
N VAL A 251 -0.62 -7.43 -5.40
CA VAL A 251 0.01 -7.69 -4.09
C VAL A 251 -0.54 -8.97 -3.48
N ASN A 252 -1.85 -9.23 -3.60
CA ASN A 252 -2.47 -10.47 -3.12
C ASN A 252 -1.90 -11.68 -3.87
N ASN A 253 -1.84 -11.64 -5.20
CA ASN A 253 -1.26 -12.72 -5.99
C ASN A 253 0.22 -12.96 -5.65
N ALA A 254 1.02 -11.89 -5.54
CA ALA A 254 2.42 -12.01 -5.13
C ALA A 254 2.57 -12.61 -3.71
N PHE A 255 1.63 -12.31 -2.81
CA PHE A 255 1.56 -12.94 -1.49
C PHE A 255 1.25 -14.43 -1.58
N LEU A 256 0.29 -14.84 -2.42
CA LEU A 256 -0.05 -16.24 -2.65
C LEU A 256 1.12 -17.03 -3.28
N ASP A 257 1.80 -16.46 -4.28
CA ASP A 257 2.99 -17.06 -4.90
C ASP A 257 4.10 -17.27 -3.87
N ARG A 258 4.29 -16.29 -2.97
CA ARG A 258 5.24 -16.41 -1.87
C ARG A 258 4.85 -17.55 -0.91
N LEU A 259 3.57 -17.72 -0.60
CA LEU A 259 3.11 -18.85 0.23
C LEU A 259 3.31 -20.20 -0.46
N GLN A 260 3.00 -20.30 -1.76
CA GLN A 260 3.17 -21.54 -2.51
C GLN A 260 4.64 -21.93 -2.65
N ASN A 261 5.53 -20.96 -2.90
CA ASN A 261 6.98 -21.19 -2.92
C ASN A 261 7.53 -21.60 -1.55
N GLN A 262 7.01 -21.04 -0.45
CA GLN A 262 7.37 -21.49 0.90
C GLN A 262 6.94 -22.93 1.18
N ASN A 263 5.79 -23.37 0.65
CA ASN A 263 5.33 -24.76 0.77
C ASN A 263 6.13 -25.74 -0.10
N GLN A 264 6.59 -25.33 -1.29
CA GLN A 264 7.48 -26.16 -2.12
C GLN A 264 8.90 -26.25 -1.53
N VAL A 265 9.41 -25.17 -0.94
CA VAL A 265 10.70 -25.17 -0.22
C VAL A 265 10.62 -25.96 1.09
N ARG A 266 9.45 -26.02 1.75
CA ARG A 266 9.21 -26.96 2.88
C ARG A 266 8.99 -28.41 2.44
N GLY A 267 8.63 -28.68 1.20
CA GLY A 267 8.44 -30.03 0.67
C GLY A 267 9.73 -30.76 0.31
N THR A 268 10.90 -30.10 0.40
CA THR A 268 12.19 -30.63 -0.06
C THR A 268 13.20 -30.88 1.06
N TYR A 269 12.75 -31.06 2.31
CA TYR A 269 13.62 -31.54 3.40
C TYR A 269 12.99 -32.70 4.19
N GLN A 270 13.66 -33.85 4.06
CA GLN A 270 13.86 -34.91 5.06
C GLN A 270 12.74 -35.95 5.24
N SER A 271 12.68 -36.86 4.26
CA SER A 271 12.60 -38.28 4.58
C SER A 271 13.82 -38.67 5.42
N GLY A 272 13.62 -38.98 6.69
CA GLY A 272 14.65 -39.54 7.56
C GLY A 272 14.47 -39.16 9.03
N TYR A 273 14.11 -40.17 9.81
CA TYR A 273 14.23 -40.29 11.27
C TYR A 273 13.13 -39.75 12.19
N PHE A 274 12.37 -40.74 12.69
CA PHE A 274 11.66 -40.83 13.97
C PHE A 274 12.28 -40.04 15.13
N GLY A 275 11.42 -39.41 15.94
CA GLY A 275 11.80 -38.89 17.26
C GLY A 275 10.63 -38.29 18.04
N SER A 276 10.09 -39.09 18.97
CA SER A 276 9.27 -38.75 20.14
C SER A 276 7.85 -38.19 19.93
N MET A 277 6.91 -39.09 20.16
CA MET A 277 5.53 -38.82 20.54
C MET A 277 5.51 -38.59 22.05
N ASP A 278 5.28 -37.36 22.50
CA ASP A 278 4.92 -37.07 23.89
C ASP A 278 3.57 -36.38 23.92
N HIS A 279 2.63 -37.08 24.53
CA HIS A 279 1.29 -36.63 24.84
C HIS A 279 1.34 -35.47 25.84
N PHE A 280 0.69 -34.35 25.51
CA PHE A 280 0.07 -33.51 26.53
C PHE A 280 -1.36 -33.19 26.12
N VAL A 281 -2.27 -33.86 26.82
CA VAL A 281 -3.71 -33.64 26.85
C VAL A 281 -4.01 -32.46 27.78
N GLY A 282 -4.94 -31.60 27.36
CA GLY A 282 -5.72 -30.76 28.28
C GLY A 282 -5.35 -29.28 28.27
N ASP A 283 -6.16 -28.46 27.60
CA ASP A 283 -7.09 -27.62 28.35
C ASP A 283 -8.29 -27.20 27.48
N SER A 284 -9.41 -27.77 27.88
CA SER A 284 -10.78 -27.49 27.47
C SER A 284 -11.19 -26.14 28.03
N TRP A 285 -11.40 -25.14 27.17
CA TRP A 285 -12.10 -23.92 27.55
C TRP A 285 -13.57 -24.06 27.16
N ASP A 286 -14.31 -24.75 28.02
CA ASP A 286 -15.75 -24.50 28.18
C ASP A 286 -15.92 -23.76 29.51
N GLY A 287 -16.58 -22.61 29.44
CA GLY A 287 -16.64 -21.63 30.51
C GLY A 287 -17.72 -20.60 30.22
N SER A 288 -18.93 -21.09 29.92
CA SER A 288 -20.14 -20.28 29.97
C SER A 288 -20.48 -19.93 31.42
N VAL A 289 -20.40 -18.65 31.79
CA VAL A 289 -21.15 -18.06 32.90
C VAL A 289 -21.85 -16.80 32.42
N VAL A 290 -23.09 -16.69 32.87
CA VAL A 290 -24.19 -15.87 32.39
C VAL A 290 -24.17 -14.47 33.03
N GLY A 291 -24.47 -13.44 32.23
CA GLY A 291 -25.27 -12.27 32.65
C GLY A 291 -24.54 -10.99 33.08
N THR A 292 -24.54 -9.96 32.23
CA THR A 292 -25.43 -8.77 32.34
C THR A 292 -25.11 -7.73 31.25
N GLY A 293 -26.11 -6.93 30.91
CA GLY A 293 -26.25 -6.15 29.68
C GLY A 293 -25.13 -5.17 29.32
N GLY A 294 -24.87 -5.08 28.02
CA GLY A 294 -24.07 -4.03 27.40
C GLY A 294 -24.11 -4.19 25.88
N ASN A 295 -25.12 -3.62 25.22
CA ASN A 295 -25.17 -3.51 23.76
C ASN A 295 -23.99 -2.65 23.29
N SER A 296 -22.91 -3.29 22.83
CA SER A 296 -21.81 -2.62 22.15
C SER A 296 -22.07 -2.68 20.65
N VAL A 297 -22.51 -1.57 20.07
CA VAL A 297 -22.71 -1.43 18.62
C VAL A 297 -21.34 -1.18 17.96
N PRO A 298 -20.96 -1.90 16.89
CA PRO A 298 -19.70 -1.68 16.18
C PRO A 298 -19.61 -0.27 15.56
N PRO A 299 -18.42 0.35 15.47
CA PRO A 299 -18.22 1.75 15.10
C PRO A 299 -18.39 2.09 13.62
N TRP A 300 -19.11 1.28 12.83
CA TRP A 300 -19.38 1.55 11.41
C TRP A 300 -20.87 1.51 11.05
N TYR A 301 -21.76 1.49 12.04
CA TYR A 301 -23.21 1.50 11.82
C TYR A 301 -23.81 2.87 12.19
N GLU A 302 -24.14 3.69 11.19
CA GLU A 302 -24.99 4.88 11.37
C GLU A 302 -26.47 4.46 11.33
N PRO A 303 -27.27 4.71 12.38
CA PRO A 303 -28.70 4.42 12.33
C PRO A 303 -29.45 5.51 11.55
N ASP A 304 -30.20 5.08 10.55
CA ASP A 304 -31.13 5.89 9.76
C ASP A 304 -32.29 6.38 10.64
N LEU A 305 -32.37 7.69 10.88
CA LEU A 305 -33.31 8.35 11.79
C LEU A 305 -34.69 8.62 11.17
N SER A 306 -35.14 7.85 10.18
CA SER A 306 -36.37 8.13 9.43
C SER A 306 -37.58 7.23 9.75
N ARG A 307 -37.53 6.37 10.79
CA ARG A 307 -38.72 5.57 11.21
C ARG A 307 -39.18 5.87 12.62
N VAL A 308 -40.18 6.75 12.72
CA VAL A 308 -41.04 6.91 13.90
C VAL A 308 -42.06 5.77 13.92
N HIS A 309 -41.94 4.85 14.87
CA HIS A 309 -43.05 3.98 15.28
C HIS A 309 -43.59 4.49 16.63
N PRO A 310 -44.91 4.66 16.78
CA PRO A 310 -45.49 5.12 18.04
C PRO A 310 -45.50 3.96 19.04
N ASN A 311 -44.79 4.13 20.15
CA ASN A 311 -44.76 3.17 21.25
C ASN A 311 -45.97 3.46 22.17
N SER A 312 -46.96 2.56 22.16
CA SER A 312 -48.08 2.56 23.09
C SER A 312 -47.65 1.95 24.43
N GLY A 313 -47.45 2.79 25.45
CA GLY A 313 -47.23 2.39 26.84
C GLY A 313 -48.30 2.99 27.78
N PRO A 314 -48.58 2.34 28.93
CA PRO A 314 -49.83 2.50 29.67
C PRO A 314 -49.87 3.76 30.54
N VAL A 315 -51.08 4.29 30.68
CA VAL A 315 -51.41 5.51 31.45
C VAL A 315 -51.40 5.21 32.96
N PRO A 316 -50.73 6.02 33.81
CA PRO A 316 -50.85 5.89 35.26
C PRO A 316 -52.12 6.58 35.77
N ARG A 317 -52.86 5.85 36.58
CA ARG A 317 -54.06 6.26 37.32
C ARG A 317 -53.62 7.22 38.45
N LEU A 318 -53.96 8.50 38.35
CA LEU A 318 -53.85 9.43 39.48
C LEU A 318 -55.03 9.21 40.41
N THR A 319 -54.73 8.87 41.66
CA THR A 319 -55.65 8.96 42.80
C THR A 319 -55.52 10.35 43.39
N LEU A 320 -56.65 11.02 43.59
CA LEU A 320 -56.79 12.18 44.47
C LEU A 320 -58.22 12.14 45.02
N SER A 321 -58.32 12.47 46.31
CA SER A 321 -59.54 12.56 47.13
C SER A 321 -60.63 13.45 46.56
#